data_AF-A0A8J4SCI5-F1
#
_entry.id   AF-A0A8J4SCI5-F1
#
_cell.length_a   1.000
_cell.length_b   1.000
_cell.length_c   1.000
_cell.angle_alpha   90.00
_cell.angle_beta   90.00
_cell.angle_gamma   90.00
#
_symmetry.space_group_name_H-M   'P 1'
#
loop_
_entity.id
_entity.type
_entity.pdbx_description
1 polymer ?
#
loop_
_entity_poly.entity_id
_entity_poly.type
_entity_poly.pdbx_seq_one_letter_code
_entity_poly.pdbx_strand_id
1 'polypeptide(L)'
;MFFKMDETAKKNLQRMGLLSALAIGIHNVPEGIATYASSIQNSSVGFSLAFGIGLHNIPEGIAVAAPIYFATGSRWRGIMWCVISAVAEPVGGVIAWLAIGDGMGHISEGILYGLVCGIMVCICVKELLPTAFRFAGEKTHLVAIGIFFGMFVMIASLTLQASLHSSTMVQSGHVVGVAFALNIAAGFATVLGGMIIFNKNLVHLANPLSLAVALSISAGVMIFISLVEIFGESVHLLTEGFTSDDVSEETAQGHGWLSATACFAAGIALIYAIDAVVHKIAPEHDLTEIDNLEGIRESMDQFDNNKNNEGSPGLDLEVQTLDPTSNYIKMDEQAKLALQRMGVLSALAIGIHNLPEGIATYVGAIQNSSVGFSLAVGIGLHNIPEGIAVAAPIYFATGSRWRGIMWCAISACAEPLGGVIAWLAIGDGMDPVSEGILFGIVCGIMVCICVKELIPTAYKFAKGKTHIVAFGMFAGMFIMVSSLTLFGYAGV
;
A
#
# COMPACT_ATOMS: atom_id res chain seq x y z
N MET A 1 12.52 -12.42 -34.88
CA MET A 1 12.75 -13.83 -34.46
C MET A 1 11.51 -14.27 -33.69
N PHE A 2 10.59 -15.00 -34.32
CA PHE A 2 9.42 -15.55 -33.61
C PHE A 2 9.90 -16.78 -32.85
N PHE A 3 9.86 -16.74 -31.52
CA PHE A 3 10.06 -17.94 -30.70
C PHE A 3 9.06 -19.01 -31.16
N LYS A 4 9.52 -20.25 -31.38
CA LYS A 4 8.63 -21.39 -31.61
C LYS A 4 7.88 -21.68 -30.30
N MET A 5 6.77 -20.99 -30.10
CA MET A 5 5.84 -21.26 -29.01
C MET A 5 5.00 -22.48 -29.37
N ASP A 6 4.81 -23.38 -28.40
CA ASP A 6 3.90 -24.50 -28.58
C ASP A 6 2.44 -24.02 -28.70
N GLU A 7 1.56 -24.88 -29.22
CA GLU A 7 0.15 -24.54 -29.47
C GLU A 7 -0.64 -24.27 -28.18
N THR A 8 -0.27 -24.89 -27.06
CA THR A 8 -0.88 -24.63 -25.75
C THR A 8 -0.54 -23.21 -25.27
N ALA A 9 0.72 -22.80 -25.41
CA ALA A 9 1.19 -21.47 -25.06
C ALA A 9 0.51 -20.39 -25.91
N LYS A 10 0.38 -20.61 -27.24
CA LYS A 10 -0.39 -19.71 -28.12
C LYS A 10 -1.85 -19.59 -27.70
N LYS A 11 -2.50 -20.71 -27.39
CA LYS A 11 -3.91 -20.72 -26.96
C LYS A 11 -4.10 -20.01 -25.62
N ASN A 12 -3.15 -20.14 -24.70
CA ASN A 12 -3.18 -19.44 -23.41
C ASN A 12 -2.99 -17.92 -23.60
N LEU A 13 -2.04 -17.49 -24.42
CA LEU A 13 -1.86 -16.06 -24.76
C LEU A 13 -3.09 -15.47 -25.44
N GLN A 14 -3.71 -16.20 -26.36
CA GLN A 14 -4.92 -15.73 -27.04
C GLN A 14 -6.09 -15.60 -26.06
N ARG A 15 -6.29 -16.59 -25.19
CA ARG A 15 -7.31 -16.53 -24.13
C ARG A 15 -7.06 -15.35 -23.20
N MET A 16 -5.82 -15.15 -22.81
CA MET A 16 -5.41 -14.05 -21.93
C MET A 16 -5.66 -12.68 -22.57
N GLY A 17 -5.30 -12.49 -23.84
CA GLY A 17 -5.59 -11.26 -24.56
C GLY A 17 -7.09 -10.99 -24.72
N LEU A 18 -7.88 -12.03 -24.97
CA LEU A 18 -9.34 -11.92 -25.07
C LEU A 18 -9.99 -11.56 -23.72
N LEU A 19 -9.53 -12.21 -22.64
CA LEU A 19 -10.00 -11.90 -21.28
C LEU A 19 -9.59 -10.49 -20.86
N SER A 20 -8.38 -10.05 -21.24
CA SER A 20 -7.91 -8.68 -21.00
C SER A 20 -8.77 -7.66 -21.75
N ALA A 21 -9.10 -7.93 -23.02
CA ALA A 21 -9.99 -7.07 -23.79
C ALA A 21 -11.38 -6.92 -23.16
N LEU A 22 -11.93 -8.02 -22.62
CA LEU A 22 -13.22 -7.99 -21.92
C LEU A 22 -13.14 -7.25 -20.59
N ALA A 23 -12.12 -7.53 -19.78
CA ALA A 23 -11.94 -6.91 -18.48
C ALA A 23 -11.70 -5.39 -18.60
N ILE A 24 -10.80 -4.98 -19.51
CA ILE A 24 -10.54 -3.58 -19.83
C ILE A 24 -11.80 -2.95 -20.43
N GLY A 25 -12.50 -3.61 -21.36
CA GLY A 25 -13.78 -3.09 -21.85
C GLY A 25 -14.81 -2.81 -20.73
N ILE A 26 -14.85 -3.61 -19.66
CA ILE A 26 -15.71 -3.31 -18.50
C ILE A 26 -15.16 -2.13 -17.68
N HIS A 27 -13.83 -1.99 -17.57
CA HIS A 27 -13.14 -0.89 -16.90
C HIS A 27 -13.38 0.47 -17.57
N ASN A 28 -13.39 0.50 -18.91
CA ASN A 28 -13.57 1.72 -19.67
C ASN A 28 -15.01 2.29 -19.57
N VAL A 29 -16.01 1.50 -19.14
CA VAL A 29 -17.38 2.00 -18.95
C VAL A 29 -17.44 3.07 -17.85
N PRO A 30 -16.99 2.84 -16.61
CA PRO A 30 -16.95 3.89 -15.60
C PRO A 30 -16.06 5.08 -15.96
N GLU A 31 -14.96 4.89 -16.70
CA GLU A 31 -14.15 6.01 -17.23
C GLU A 31 -14.98 6.93 -18.12
N GLY A 32 -15.73 6.35 -19.07
CA GLY A 32 -16.64 7.10 -19.93
C GLY A 32 -17.72 7.85 -19.17
N ILE A 33 -18.26 7.23 -18.11
CA ILE A 33 -19.23 7.86 -17.21
C ILE A 33 -18.61 9.08 -16.51
N ALA A 34 -17.39 8.93 -15.99
CA ALA A 34 -16.69 10.00 -15.26
C ALA A 34 -16.29 11.16 -16.18
N THR A 35 -15.78 10.86 -17.37
CA THR A 35 -15.44 11.86 -18.38
C THR A 35 -16.66 12.68 -18.80
N TYR A 36 -17.81 12.03 -19.00
CA TYR A 36 -19.05 12.75 -19.28
C TYR A 36 -19.50 13.62 -18.09
N ALA A 37 -19.59 13.04 -16.89
CA ALA A 37 -20.07 13.72 -15.69
C ALA A 37 -19.22 14.97 -15.33
N SER A 38 -17.90 14.90 -15.50
CA SER A 38 -17.00 16.04 -15.27
C SER A 38 -17.10 17.10 -16.36
N SER A 39 -17.24 16.69 -17.63
CA SER A 39 -17.29 17.60 -18.78
C SER A 39 -18.53 18.49 -18.80
N ILE A 40 -19.68 17.99 -18.33
CA ILE A 40 -20.93 18.79 -18.27
C ILE A 40 -20.88 19.87 -17.18
N GLN A 41 -20.03 19.71 -16.17
CA GLN A 41 -19.93 20.66 -15.07
C GLN A 41 -18.89 21.73 -15.32
N ASN A 42 -17.69 21.30 -15.71
CA ASN A 42 -16.59 22.18 -16.04
C ASN A 42 -15.79 21.54 -17.17
N SER A 43 -15.85 22.16 -18.35
CA SER A 43 -15.15 21.66 -19.53
C SER A 43 -13.63 21.54 -19.33
N SER A 44 -13.06 22.31 -18.41
CA SER A 44 -11.64 22.25 -18.07
C SER A 44 -11.32 21.02 -17.21
N VAL A 45 -12.14 20.73 -16.19
CA VAL A 45 -12.01 19.50 -15.37
C VAL A 45 -12.27 18.26 -16.23
N GLY A 46 -13.31 18.31 -17.08
CA GLY A 46 -13.61 17.23 -18.02
C GLY A 46 -12.51 16.98 -19.04
N PHE A 47 -11.90 18.03 -19.58
CA PHE A 47 -10.75 17.90 -20.48
C PHE A 47 -9.54 17.31 -19.75
N SER A 48 -9.23 17.76 -18.53
CA SER A 48 -8.13 17.23 -17.73
C SER A 48 -8.33 15.75 -17.41
N LEU A 49 -9.54 15.35 -17.01
CA LEU A 49 -9.87 13.97 -16.71
C LEU A 49 -9.80 13.09 -17.97
N ALA A 50 -10.37 13.55 -19.09
CA ALA A 50 -10.29 12.87 -20.37
C ALA A 50 -8.85 12.67 -20.84
N PHE A 51 -8.00 13.69 -20.65
CA PHE A 51 -6.58 13.61 -20.99
C PHE A 51 -5.83 12.61 -20.11
N GLY A 52 -6.07 12.62 -18.79
CA GLY A 52 -5.49 11.66 -17.85
C GLY A 52 -5.91 10.22 -18.17
N ILE A 53 -7.20 9.98 -18.40
CA ILE A 53 -7.74 8.67 -18.84
C ILE A 53 -7.12 8.26 -20.19
N GLY A 54 -7.00 9.18 -21.14
CA GLY A 54 -6.35 8.91 -22.42
C GLY A 54 -4.90 8.43 -22.28
N LEU A 55 -4.13 8.99 -21.34
CA LEU A 55 -2.78 8.53 -21.03
C LEU A 55 -2.78 7.14 -20.37
N HIS A 56 -3.74 6.86 -19.50
CA HIS A 56 -3.94 5.55 -18.87
C HIS A 56 -4.29 4.47 -19.90
N ASN A 57 -5.09 4.81 -20.91
CA ASN A 57 -5.60 3.86 -21.91
C ASN A 57 -4.53 3.38 -22.91
N ILE A 58 -3.37 4.05 -22.96
CA ILE A 58 -2.23 3.61 -23.78
C ILE A 58 -1.64 2.29 -23.25
N PRO A 59 -1.19 2.19 -21.98
CA PRO A 59 -0.80 0.92 -21.37
C PRO A 59 -1.85 -0.20 -21.48
N GLU A 60 -3.12 0.11 -21.27
CA GLU A 60 -4.20 -0.88 -21.36
C GLU A 60 -4.35 -1.44 -22.78
N GLY A 61 -4.31 -0.58 -23.79
CA GLY A 61 -4.29 -1.01 -25.19
C GLY A 61 -3.12 -1.94 -25.50
N ILE A 62 -1.93 -1.67 -24.94
CA ILE A 62 -0.77 -2.57 -25.08
C ILE A 62 -1.04 -3.92 -24.41
N ALA A 63 -1.65 -3.93 -23.22
CA ALA A 63 -1.99 -5.15 -22.48
C ALA A 63 -3.01 -6.03 -23.23
N VAL A 64 -3.92 -5.44 -24.01
CA VAL A 64 -4.83 -6.18 -24.90
C VAL A 64 -4.13 -6.64 -26.18
N ALA A 65 -3.42 -5.74 -26.89
CA ALA A 65 -2.86 -6.02 -28.20
C ALA A 65 -1.72 -7.03 -28.17
N ALA A 66 -0.80 -6.92 -27.20
CA ALA A 66 0.45 -7.68 -27.19
C ALA A 66 0.21 -9.20 -27.08
N PRO A 67 -0.61 -9.72 -26.15
CA PRO A 67 -0.91 -11.15 -26.06
C PRO A 67 -1.53 -11.72 -27.34
N ILE A 68 -2.43 -10.96 -27.96
CA ILE A 68 -3.14 -11.36 -29.19
C ILE A 68 -2.18 -11.38 -30.36
N TYR A 69 -1.29 -10.40 -30.46
CA TYR A 69 -0.25 -10.36 -31.48
C TYR A 69 0.72 -11.52 -31.34
N PHE A 70 1.23 -11.79 -30.13
CA PHE A 70 2.16 -12.90 -29.91
C PHE A 70 1.52 -14.27 -30.12
N ALA A 71 0.22 -14.42 -29.84
CA ALA A 71 -0.51 -15.66 -30.11
C ALA A 71 -0.81 -15.88 -31.61
N THR A 72 -1.22 -14.82 -32.32
CA THR A 72 -1.79 -14.95 -33.67
C THR A 72 -0.87 -14.52 -34.80
N GLY A 73 0.21 -13.80 -34.50
CA GLY A 73 1.09 -13.16 -35.48
C GLY A 73 0.48 -11.96 -36.22
N SER A 74 -0.81 -11.64 -36.00
CA SER A 74 -1.53 -10.58 -36.72
C SER A 74 -1.64 -9.31 -35.90
N ARG A 75 -1.00 -8.24 -36.38
CA ARG A 75 -1.10 -6.90 -35.79
C ARG A 75 -2.54 -6.37 -35.82
N TRP A 76 -3.26 -6.65 -36.92
CA TRP A 76 -4.65 -6.23 -37.11
C TRP A 76 -5.60 -6.86 -36.09
N ARG A 77 -5.37 -8.11 -35.70
CA ARG A 77 -6.18 -8.74 -34.64
C ARG A 77 -5.97 -8.06 -33.30
N GLY A 78 -4.74 -7.72 -32.94
CA GLY A 78 -4.44 -6.96 -31.73
C GLY A 78 -5.14 -5.59 -31.71
N ILE A 79 -5.00 -4.83 -32.81
CA ILE A 79 -5.64 -3.51 -32.97
C ILE A 79 -7.17 -3.63 -32.88
N MET A 80 -7.77 -4.59 -33.57
CA MET A 80 -9.22 -4.79 -33.57
C MET A 80 -9.77 -5.02 -32.16
N TRP A 81 -9.10 -5.86 -31.35
CA TRP A 81 -9.53 -6.09 -29.97
C TRP A 81 -9.35 -4.88 -29.06
N CYS A 82 -8.33 -4.04 -29.30
CA CYS A 82 -8.19 -2.75 -28.60
C CYS A 82 -9.31 -1.79 -28.96
N VAL A 83 -9.69 -1.70 -30.24
CA VAL A 83 -10.80 -0.86 -30.67
C VAL A 83 -12.11 -1.34 -30.04
N ILE A 84 -12.33 -2.66 -30.00
CA ILE A 84 -13.53 -3.24 -29.38
C ILE A 84 -13.60 -2.89 -27.88
N SER A 85 -12.49 -2.98 -27.14
CA SER A 85 -12.48 -2.58 -25.72
C SER A 85 -12.66 -1.07 -25.54
N ALA A 86 -12.03 -0.25 -26.38
CA ALA A 86 -12.11 1.21 -26.30
C ALA A 86 -13.51 1.78 -26.57
N VAL A 87 -14.37 1.09 -27.35
CA VAL A 87 -15.76 1.51 -27.59
C VAL A 87 -16.58 1.59 -26.30
N ALA A 88 -16.18 0.85 -25.26
CA ALA A 88 -16.87 0.88 -23.98
C ALA A 88 -16.84 2.25 -23.28
N GLU A 89 -15.82 3.07 -23.52
CA GLU A 89 -15.70 4.42 -22.95
C GLU A 89 -16.76 5.38 -23.53
N PRO A 90 -16.90 5.57 -24.86
CA PRO A 90 -18.03 6.30 -25.43
C PRO A 90 -19.39 5.75 -25.01
N VAL A 91 -19.53 4.43 -24.88
CA VAL A 91 -20.77 3.80 -24.40
C VAL A 91 -21.07 4.21 -22.95
N GLY A 92 -20.06 4.24 -22.07
CA GLY A 92 -20.17 4.74 -20.71
C GLY A 92 -20.64 6.20 -20.68
N GLY A 93 -20.06 7.06 -21.52
CA GLY A 93 -20.49 8.46 -21.65
C GLY A 93 -21.94 8.60 -22.11
N VAL A 94 -22.40 7.78 -23.07
CA VAL A 94 -23.80 7.75 -23.50
C VAL A 94 -24.74 7.25 -22.40
N ILE A 95 -24.33 6.22 -21.65
CA ILE A 95 -25.10 5.73 -20.49
C ILE A 95 -25.26 6.86 -19.46
N ALA A 96 -24.18 7.58 -19.16
CA ALA A 96 -24.22 8.72 -18.27
C ALA A 96 -25.16 9.81 -18.81
N TRP A 97 -25.03 10.22 -20.07
CA TRP A 97 -25.92 11.19 -20.70
C TRP A 97 -27.40 10.78 -20.62
N LEU A 98 -27.74 9.51 -20.89
CA LEU A 98 -29.12 9.03 -20.81
C LEU A 98 -29.67 8.99 -19.37
N ALA A 99 -28.82 8.68 -18.39
CA ALA A 99 -29.22 8.59 -17.00
C ALA A 99 -29.33 9.97 -16.31
N ILE A 100 -28.47 10.91 -16.70
CA ILE A 100 -28.24 12.17 -16.01
C ILE A 100 -28.75 13.39 -16.79
N GLY A 101 -28.75 13.33 -18.12
CA GLY A 101 -29.08 14.47 -18.98
C GLY A 101 -28.09 15.63 -18.82
N ASP A 102 -28.62 16.85 -18.85
CA ASP A 102 -27.84 18.11 -18.83
C ASP A 102 -27.50 18.63 -17.42
N GLY A 103 -27.80 17.87 -16.35
CA GLY A 103 -27.49 18.33 -15.00
C GLY A 103 -27.54 17.27 -13.90
N MET A 104 -26.53 17.28 -13.04
CA MET A 104 -26.50 16.54 -11.76
C MET A 104 -26.51 17.52 -10.59
N GLY A 105 -27.21 17.17 -9.51
CA GLY A 105 -26.98 17.83 -8.23
C GLY A 105 -25.65 17.37 -7.61
N HIS A 106 -25.01 18.21 -6.80
CA HIS A 106 -23.71 17.91 -6.16
C HIS A 106 -23.73 16.62 -5.33
N ILE A 107 -24.86 16.26 -4.71
CA ILE A 107 -25.00 15.00 -3.95
C ILE A 107 -24.93 13.79 -4.90
N SER A 108 -25.69 13.81 -5.99
CA SER A 108 -25.68 12.72 -6.98
C SER A 108 -24.32 12.58 -7.67
N GLU A 109 -23.63 13.70 -7.87
CA GLU A 109 -22.27 13.75 -8.42
C GLU A 109 -21.27 13.10 -7.46
N GLY A 110 -21.26 13.49 -6.18
CA GLY A 110 -20.38 12.88 -5.18
C GLY A 110 -20.60 11.37 -5.04
N ILE A 111 -21.87 10.91 -5.09
CA ILE A 111 -22.20 9.48 -5.10
C ILE A 111 -21.64 8.80 -6.35
N LEU A 112 -21.80 9.42 -7.53
CA LEU A 112 -21.33 8.86 -8.78
C LEU A 112 -19.80 8.74 -8.80
N TYR A 113 -19.07 9.79 -8.44
CA TYR A 113 -17.60 9.74 -8.38
C TYR A 113 -17.10 8.75 -7.33
N GLY A 114 -17.75 8.67 -6.17
CA GLY A 114 -17.45 7.64 -5.17
C GLY A 114 -17.62 6.22 -5.71
N LEU A 115 -18.71 5.95 -6.44
CA LEU A 115 -18.97 4.66 -7.07
C LEU A 115 -17.95 4.34 -8.17
N VAL A 116 -17.68 5.29 -9.07
CA VAL A 116 -16.68 5.12 -10.13
C VAL A 116 -15.32 4.83 -9.51
N CYS A 117 -14.86 5.65 -8.57
CA CYS A 117 -13.60 5.46 -7.85
C CYS A 117 -13.52 4.07 -7.23
N GLY A 118 -14.56 3.64 -6.50
CA GLY A 118 -14.62 2.30 -5.91
C GLY A 118 -14.51 1.17 -6.94
N ILE A 119 -15.18 1.27 -8.08
CA ILE A 119 -15.09 0.28 -9.17
C ILE A 119 -13.67 0.27 -9.77
N MET A 120 -13.08 1.44 -10.03
CA MET A 120 -11.74 1.56 -10.61
C MET A 120 -10.69 0.95 -9.69
N VAL A 121 -10.68 1.30 -8.40
CA VAL A 121 -9.75 0.72 -7.42
C VAL A 121 -9.98 -0.79 -7.30
N CYS A 122 -11.24 -1.26 -7.30
CA CYS A 122 -11.59 -2.69 -7.33
C CYS A 122 -10.93 -3.45 -8.47
N ILE A 123 -11.07 -2.94 -9.69
CA ILE A 123 -10.49 -3.57 -10.88
C ILE A 123 -8.96 -3.56 -10.81
N CYS A 124 -8.36 -2.44 -10.38
CA CYS A 124 -6.91 -2.32 -10.23
C CYS A 124 -6.33 -3.37 -9.26
N VAL A 125 -6.90 -3.51 -8.06
CA VAL A 125 -6.36 -4.42 -7.03
C VAL A 125 -6.72 -5.88 -7.29
N LYS A 126 -7.91 -6.16 -7.83
CA LYS A 126 -8.39 -7.54 -8.02
C LYS A 126 -7.91 -8.18 -9.32
N GLU A 127 -7.75 -7.39 -10.38
CA GLU A 127 -7.48 -7.90 -11.72
C GLU A 127 -6.10 -7.47 -12.23
N LEU A 128 -5.82 -6.16 -12.28
CA LEU A 128 -4.61 -5.63 -12.93
C LEU A 128 -3.34 -5.92 -12.12
N LEU A 129 -3.35 -5.62 -10.82
CA LEU A 129 -2.20 -5.77 -9.94
C LEU A 129 -1.72 -7.23 -9.80
N PRO A 130 -2.59 -8.23 -9.52
CA PRO A 130 -2.18 -9.63 -9.49
C PRO A 130 -1.67 -10.11 -10.85
N THR A 131 -2.27 -9.61 -11.93
CA THR A 131 -1.85 -9.95 -13.30
C THR A 131 -0.45 -9.41 -13.58
N ALA A 132 -0.15 -8.18 -13.18
CA ALA A 132 1.18 -7.58 -13.29
C ALA A 132 2.23 -8.39 -12.53
N PHE A 133 1.96 -8.76 -11.28
CA PHE A 133 2.85 -9.64 -10.51
C PHE A 133 3.06 -11.01 -11.17
N ARG A 134 1.99 -11.61 -11.71
CA ARG A 134 2.10 -12.90 -12.42
C ARG A 134 2.98 -12.81 -13.67
N PHE A 135 2.95 -11.69 -14.39
CA PHE A 135 3.82 -11.48 -15.55
C PHE A 135 5.27 -11.18 -15.18
N ALA A 136 5.48 -10.44 -14.09
CA ALA A 136 6.81 -10.10 -13.62
C ALA A 136 7.57 -11.30 -13.05
N GLY A 137 6.86 -12.29 -12.49
CA GLY A 137 7.48 -13.44 -11.83
C GLY A 137 8.34 -12.99 -10.65
N GLU A 138 9.61 -13.38 -10.63
CA GLU A 138 10.59 -12.96 -9.62
C GLU A 138 10.96 -11.47 -9.73
N LYS A 139 10.69 -10.81 -10.86
CA LYS A 139 11.05 -9.40 -11.10
C LYS A 139 10.00 -8.43 -10.59
N THR A 140 9.51 -8.64 -9.37
CA THR A 140 8.44 -7.83 -8.73
C THR A 140 8.78 -6.33 -8.68
N HIS A 141 10.06 -5.97 -8.56
CA HIS A 141 10.54 -4.59 -8.63
C HIS A 141 10.13 -3.85 -9.93
N LEU A 142 9.96 -4.55 -11.05
CA LEU A 142 9.48 -3.95 -12.30
C LEU A 142 8.00 -3.53 -12.21
N VAL A 143 7.20 -4.28 -11.47
CA VAL A 143 5.79 -3.91 -11.18
C VAL A 143 5.76 -2.63 -10.36
N ALA A 144 6.62 -2.54 -9.34
CA ALA A 144 6.74 -1.34 -8.52
C ALA A 144 7.15 -0.11 -9.35
N ILE A 145 8.18 -0.24 -10.20
CA ILE A 145 8.60 0.84 -11.13
C ILE A 145 7.45 1.26 -12.04
N GLY A 146 6.70 0.29 -12.59
CA GLY A 146 5.54 0.57 -13.44
C GLY A 146 4.43 1.34 -12.72
N ILE A 147 4.11 0.95 -11.48
CA ILE A 147 3.13 1.64 -10.65
C ILE A 147 3.57 3.08 -10.36
N PHE A 148 4.83 3.29 -9.92
CA PHE A 148 5.32 4.64 -9.62
C PHE A 148 5.41 5.52 -10.86
N PHE A 149 5.83 4.96 -11.99
CA PHE A 149 5.83 5.69 -13.25
C PHE A 149 4.40 6.09 -13.66
N GLY A 150 3.44 5.17 -13.55
CA GLY A 150 2.03 5.45 -13.82
C GLY A 150 1.46 6.52 -12.89
N MET A 151 1.71 6.43 -11.58
CA MET A 151 1.31 7.44 -10.61
C MET A 151 1.91 8.81 -10.93
N PHE A 152 3.21 8.86 -11.24
CA PHE A 152 3.88 10.11 -11.62
C PHE A 152 3.24 10.73 -12.87
N VAL A 153 3.00 9.95 -13.92
CA VAL A 153 2.34 10.42 -15.15
C VAL A 153 0.93 10.93 -14.86
N MET A 154 0.13 10.19 -14.07
CA MET A 154 -1.23 10.58 -13.72
C MET A 154 -1.27 11.85 -12.89
N ILE A 155 -0.48 11.93 -11.82
CA ILE A 155 -0.47 13.12 -10.95
C ILE A 155 0.07 14.33 -11.74
N ALA A 156 1.13 14.16 -12.54
CA ALA A 156 1.62 15.21 -13.42
C ALA A 156 0.54 15.68 -14.41
N SER A 157 -0.28 14.78 -14.96
CA SER A 157 -1.40 15.16 -15.83
C SER A 157 -2.52 15.92 -15.10
N LEU A 158 -2.73 15.62 -13.81
CA LEU A 158 -3.78 16.21 -12.97
C LEU A 158 -3.37 17.56 -12.36
N THR A 159 -2.07 17.87 -12.31
CA THR A 159 -1.55 19.20 -11.89
C THR A 159 -2.02 20.37 -12.76
N LEU A 160 -2.83 20.09 -13.81
CA LEU A 160 -3.46 21.09 -14.67
C LEU A 160 -4.72 21.73 -14.05
N GLN A 161 -5.27 21.29 -12.92
CA GLN A 161 -6.35 22.05 -12.24
C GLN A 161 -6.75 21.67 -10.81
N ALA A 162 -7.19 22.72 -10.09
CA ALA A 162 -8.41 22.84 -9.25
C ALA A 162 -8.39 22.64 -7.72
N SER A 163 -9.17 23.54 -7.09
CA SER A 163 -9.27 24.12 -5.73
C SER A 163 -9.97 23.29 -4.62
N LEU A 164 -9.60 23.51 -3.34
CA LEU A 164 -10.42 24.11 -2.24
C LEU A 164 -9.99 23.74 -0.79
N HIS A 165 -10.20 24.74 0.10
CA HIS A 165 -10.32 24.79 1.57
C HIS A 165 -9.06 24.84 2.46
N SER A 166 -9.06 25.83 3.37
CA SER A 166 -7.98 26.21 4.28
C SER A 166 -8.49 26.42 5.71
N SER A 167 -7.67 26.05 6.70
CA SER A 167 -7.79 26.48 8.11
C SER A 167 -6.47 26.25 8.85
N THR A 168 -5.72 27.32 9.13
CA THR A 168 -4.49 27.27 9.95
C THR A 168 -4.76 27.59 11.43
N MET A 169 -4.11 26.86 12.33
CA MET A 169 -4.15 27.08 13.79
C MET A 169 -2.74 27.13 14.38
N VAL A 170 -2.53 28.07 15.30
CA VAL A 170 -1.25 28.35 15.96
C VAL A 170 -1.07 27.49 17.21
N GLN A 171 0.17 27.01 17.41
CA GLN A 171 0.53 25.96 18.35
C GLN A 171 0.83 26.44 19.78
N SER A 172 0.57 25.56 20.76
CA SER A 172 0.91 25.75 22.18
C SER A 172 1.55 24.48 22.77
N GLY A 173 2.38 24.60 23.82
CA GLY A 173 3.24 23.52 24.34
C GLY A 173 2.55 22.24 24.83
N HIS A 174 1.22 22.22 24.98
CA HIS A 174 0.44 21.01 25.28
C HIS A 174 0.39 20.04 24.07
N VAL A 175 0.55 20.57 22.86
CA VAL A 175 0.41 19.82 21.60
C VAL A 175 1.60 18.89 21.37
N VAL A 176 2.82 19.31 21.74
CA VAL A 176 4.04 18.49 21.62
C VAL A 176 3.96 17.21 22.46
N GLY A 177 3.43 17.31 23.69
CA GLY A 177 3.24 16.14 24.56
C GLY A 177 2.22 15.15 24.00
N VAL A 178 1.14 15.66 23.39
CA VAL A 178 0.14 14.82 22.71
C VAL A 178 0.75 14.14 21.48
N ALA A 179 1.53 14.85 20.68
CA ALA A 179 2.20 14.29 19.50
C ALA A 179 3.14 13.13 19.85
N PHE A 180 3.96 13.28 20.90
CA PHE A 180 4.79 12.18 21.38
C PHE A 180 3.97 11.02 21.97
N ALA A 181 2.87 11.31 22.67
CA ALA A 181 2.00 10.25 23.20
C ALA A 181 1.36 9.42 22.08
N LEU A 182 0.89 10.08 21.01
CA LEU A 182 0.31 9.44 19.84
C LEU A 182 1.34 8.61 19.07
N ASN A 183 2.53 9.15 18.84
CA ASN A 183 3.65 8.43 18.22
C ASN A 183 4.06 7.19 19.06
N ILE A 184 4.23 7.34 20.38
CA ILE A 184 4.55 6.19 21.25
C ILE A 184 3.42 5.14 21.23
N ALA A 185 2.15 5.57 21.19
CA ALA A 185 1.01 4.66 21.13
C ALA A 185 0.97 3.87 19.82
N ALA A 186 1.24 4.52 18.69
CA ALA A 186 1.33 3.88 17.38
C ALA A 186 2.51 2.88 17.34
N GLY A 187 3.69 3.25 17.83
CA GLY A 187 4.85 2.32 17.90
C GLY A 187 4.62 1.14 18.85
N PHE A 188 3.88 1.36 19.94
CA PHE A 188 3.51 0.29 20.87
C PHE A 188 2.62 -0.78 20.22
N ALA A 189 1.90 -0.45 19.14
CA ALA A 189 1.08 -1.41 18.43
C ALA A 189 1.90 -2.53 17.77
N THR A 190 3.16 -2.27 17.37
CA THR A 190 4.11 -3.29 16.90
C THR A 190 4.44 -4.29 18.01
N VAL A 191 4.61 -3.81 19.25
CA VAL A 191 4.82 -4.68 20.40
C VAL A 191 3.57 -5.50 20.70
N LEU A 192 2.38 -4.88 20.65
CA LEU A 192 1.09 -5.57 20.85
C LEU A 192 0.87 -6.68 19.81
N GLY A 193 1.20 -6.43 18.55
CA GLY A 193 1.20 -7.45 17.50
C GLY A 193 2.10 -8.63 17.85
N GLY A 194 3.31 -8.36 18.34
CA GLY A 194 4.24 -9.39 18.79
C GLY A 194 3.75 -10.19 20.01
N MET A 195 2.94 -9.60 20.90
CA MET A 195 2.41 -10.28 22.10
C MET A 195 1.45 -11.44 21.78
N ILE A 196 0.94 -11.53 20.55
CA ILE A 196 0.05 -12.61 20.10
C ILE A 196 0.64 -14.01 20.37
N ILE A 197 1.97 -14.16 20.33
CA ILE A 197 2.67 -15.43 20.58
C ILE A 197 2.55 -15.92 22.05
N PHE A 198 2.16 -15.05 22.99
CA PHE A 198 1.94 -15.41 24.40
C PHE A 198 0.60 -16.08 24.64
N ASN A 199 -0.42 -15.73 23.84
CA ASN A 199 -1.75 -16.29 24.00
C ASN A 199 -1.88 -17.56 23.17
N LYS A 200 -2.08 -18.71 23.83
CA LYS A 200 -2.29 -20.01 23.18
C LYS A 200 -3.45 -19.99 22.17
N ASN A 201 -4.44 -19.11 22.36
CA ASN A 201 -5.58 -18.93 21.46
C ASN A 201 -5.29 -17.98 20.30
N LEU A 202 -4.31 -17.08 20.38
CA LEU A 202 -4.01 -16.12 19.31
C LEU A 202 -2.79 -16.52 18.49
N VAL A 203 -1.91 -17.38 19.01
CA VAL A 203 -0.70 -17.83 18.28
C VAL A 203 -1.00 -18.46 16.91
N HIS A 204 -2.25 -18.93 16.68
CA HIS A 204 -2.67 -19.38 15.35
C HIS A 204 -2.63 -18.25 14.30
N LEU A 205 -2.75 -16.98 14.69
CA LEU A 205 -2.62 -15.82 13.80
C LEU A 205 -1.22 -15.67 13.22
N ALA A 206 -0.24 -16.37 13.78
CA ALA A 206 1.11 -16.46 13.23
C ALA A 206 1.23 -17.50 12.09
N ASN A 207 0.12 -18.07 11.59
CA ASN A 207 0.15 -18.91 10.39
C ASN A 207 0.28 -18.06 9.11
N PRO A 208 0.79 -18.62 8.00
CA PRO A 208 0.96 -17.89 6.75
C PRO A 208 -0.31 -17.21 6.20
N LEU A 209 -1.45 -17.88 6.27
CA LEU A 209 -2.70 -17.33 5.73
C LEU A 209 -3.18 -16.12 6.55
N SER A 210 -3.10 -16.22 7.88
CA SER A 210 -3.40 -15.11 8.78
C SER A 210 -2.45 -13.95 8.56
N LEU A 211 -1.17 -14.20 8.31
CA LEU A 211 -0.20 -13.15 7.99
C LEU A 211 -0.49 -12.50 6.62
N ALA A 212 -0.91 -13.27 5.62
CA ALA A 212 -1.35 -12.72 4.33
C ALA A 212 -2.56 -11.78 4.48
N VAL A 213 -3.54 -12.16 5.31
CA VAL A 213 -4.70 -11.31 5.62
C VAL A 213 -4.27 -10.05 6.37
N ALA A 214 -3.45 -10.21 7.42
CA ALA A 214 -2.98 -9.09 8.24
C ALA A 214 -2.17 -8.08 7.41
N LEU A 215 -1.20 -8.55 6.61
CA LEU A 215 -0.38 -7.71 5.74
C LEU A 215 -1.18 -7.03 4.63
N SER A 216 -2.18 -7.71 4.06
CA SER A 216 -3.04 -7.10 3.04
C SER A 216 -3.97 -6.03 3.61
N ILE A 217 -4.53 -6.22 4.81
CA ILE A 217 -5.24 -5.16 5.55
C ILE A 217 -4.29 -3.98 5.81
N SER A 218 -3.08 -4.26 6.30
CA SER A 218 -2.02 -3.27 6.49
C SER A 218 -1.73 -2.45 5.23
N ALA A 219 -1.52 -3.11 4.09
CA ALA A 219 -1.24 -2.44 2.84
C ALA A 219 -2.41 -1.54 2.39
N GLY A 220 -3.66 -1.99 2.60
CA GLY A 220 -4.85 -1.19 2.32
C GLY A 220 -4.93 0.06 3.20
N VAL A 221 -4.72 -0.10 4.51
CA VAL A 221 -4.65 0.99 5.49
C VAL A 221 -3.60 2.03 5.07
N MET A 222 -2.38 1.57 4.79
CA MET A 222 -1.24 2.44 4.51
C MET A 222 -1.35 3.16 3.18
N ILE A 223 -1.82 2.49 2.12
CA ILE A 223 -2.06 3.15 0.82
C ILE A 223 -3.12 4.24 0.97
N PHE A 224 -4.20 3.98 1.73
CA PHE A 224 -5.25 4.96 1.93
C PHE A 224 -4.73 6.19 2.68
N ILE A 225 -4.09 5.99 3.83
CA ILE A 225 -3.51 7.09 4.62
C ILE A 225 -2.52 7.89 3.80
N SER A 226 -1.61 7.21 3.08
CA SER A 226 -0.57 7.91 2.33
C SER A 226 -1.13 8.77 1.21
N LEU A 227 -2.06 8.23 0.41
CA LEU A 227 -2.55 8.92 -0.80
C LEU A 227 -3.70 9.89 -0.55
N VAL A 228 -4.55 9.61 0.44
CA VAL A 228 -5.71 10.46 0.74
C VAL A 228 -5.35 11.51 1.78
N GLU A 229 -4.72 11.10 2.89
CA GLU A 229 -4.44 11.99 4.01
C GLU A 229 -3.10 12.73 3.80
N ILE A 230 -1.98 12.00 3.77
CA ILE A 230 -0.63 12.60 3.80
C ILE A 230 -0.33 13.38 2.51
N PHE A 231 -0.67 12.82 1.35
CA PHE A 231 -0.47 13.51 0.08
C PHE A 231 -1.39 14.73 -0.04
N GLY A 232 -2.65 14.62 0.40
CA GLY A 232 -3.58 15.73 0.43
C GLY A 232 -3.07 16.88 1.29
N GLU A 233 -2.56 16.58 2.49
CA GLU A 233 -1.97 17.56 3.39
C GLU A 233 -0.71 18.21 2.81
N SER A 234 0.15 17.43 2.14
CA SER A 234 1.32 17.97 1.41
C SER A 234 0.91 19.02 0.36
N VAL A 235 -0.12 18.71 -0.45
CA VAL A 235 -0.65 19.63 -1.45
C VAL A 235 -1.23 20.88 -0.80
N HIS A 236 -2.00 20.73 0.28
CA HIS A 236 -2.63 21.83 1.00
C HIS A 236 -1.58 22.81 1.55
N LEU A 237 -0.60 22.31 2.30
CA LEU A 237 0.45 23.13 2.92
C LEU A 237 1.36 23.82 1.91
N LEU A 238 1.70 23.13 0.81
CA LEU A 238 2.48 23.74 -0.27
C LEU A 238 1.68 24.82 -1.00
N THR A 239 0.38 24.61 -1.21
CA THR A 239 -0.50 25.62 -1.80
C THR A 239 -0.58 26.86 -0.91
N GLU A 240 -0.78 26.68 0.40
CA GLU A 240 -0.76 27.77 1.37
C GLU A 240 0.57 28.52 1.34
N GLY A 241 1.69 27.80 1.36
CA GLY A 241 3.02 28.38 1.32
C GLY A 241 3.37 29.14 0.03
N PHE A 242 2.77 28.78 -1.11
CA PHE A 242 2.94 29.51 -2.38
C PHE A 242 1.92 30.63 -2.60
N THR A 243 0.90 30.72 -1.75
CA THR A 243 -0.12 31.78 -1.85
C THR A 243 0.51 33.11 -1.46
N SER A 244 0.49 34.07 -2.38
CA SER A 244 0.99 35.43 -2.18
C SER A 244 0.11 36.42 -2.94
N ASP A 245 0.14 37.71 -2.55
CA ASP A 245 -0.73 38.75 -3.12
C ASP A 245 -0.63 38.88 -4.66
N ASP A 246 0.49 38.47 -5.25
CA ASP A 246 0.77 38.54 -6.69
C ASP A 246 0.43 37.25 -7.48
N VAL A 247 0.04 36.17 -6.79
CA VAL A 247 -0.21 34.85 -7.40
C VAL A 247 -1.69 34.49 -7.27
N SER A 248 -2.34 34.14 -8.38
CA SER A 248 -3.73 33.69 -8.32
C SER A 248 -3.83 32.38 -7.54
N GLU A 249 -4.94 32.17 -6.83
CA GLU A 249 -5.21 30.95 -6.05
C GLU A 249 -5.06 29.67 -6.89
N GLU A 250 -5.52 29.71 -8.16
CA GLU A 250 -5.36 28.61 -9.12
C GLU A 250 -3.88 28.32 -9.44
N THR A 251 -3.03 29.36 -9.53
CA THR A 251 -1.60 29.19 -9.80
C THR A 251 -0.85 28.66 -8.57
N ALA A 252 -1.14 29.19 -7.38
CA ALA A 252 -0.55 28.73 -6.12
C ALA A 252 -0.84 27.24 -5.91
N GLN A 253 -2.04 26.82 -6.25
CA GLN A 253 -2.44 25.43 -6.16
C GLN A 253 -1.77 24.53 -7.19
N GLY A 254 -1.64 24.97 -8.44
CA GLY A 254 -0.86 24.25 -9.44
C GLY A 254 0.57 24.00 -8.97
N HIS A 255 1.20 25.01 -8.34
CA HIS A 255 2.51 24.86 -7.71
C HIS A 255 2.50 23.90 -6.51
N GLY A 256 1.45 23.92 -5.69
CA GLY A 256 1.26 22.99 -4.58
C GLY A 256 1.25 21.53 -5.03
N TRP A 257 0.38 21.20 -6.00
CA TRP A 257 0.32 19.87 -6.59
C TRP A 257 1.63 19.44 -7.24
N LEU A 258 2.24 20.32 -8.03
CA LEU A 258 3.51 20.01 -8.71
C LEU A 258 4.62 19.72 -7.70
N SER A 259 4.72 20.54 -6.65
CA SER A 259 5.75 20.40 -5.63
C SER A 259 5.52 19.16 -4.76
N ALA A 260 4.27 18.87 -4.36
CA ALA A 260 3.92 17.66 -3.63
C ALA A 260 4.27 16.40 -4.44
N THR A 261 3.98 16.41 -5.75
CA THR A 261 4.33 15.33 -6.67
C THR A 261 5.83 15.12 -6.78
N ALA A 262 6.60 16.20 -6.87
CA ALA A 262 8.06 16.14 -6.91
C ALA A 262 8.63 15.56 -5.60
N CYS A 263 8.08 15.97 -4.45
CA CYS A 263 8.46 15.45 -3.13
C CYS A 263 8.10 13.97 -2.99
N PHE A 264 6.91 13.56 -3.44
CA PHE A 264 6.48 12.17 -3.52
C PHE A 264 7.45 11.31 -4.35
N ALA A 265 7.82 11.77 -5.53
CA ALA A 265 8.80 11.10 -6.37
C ALA A 265 10.19 11.04 -5.71
N ALA A 266 10.60 12.10 -4.99
CA ALA A 266 11.84 12.13 -4.23
C ALA A 266 11.83 11.10 -3.08
N GLY A 267 10.71 10.94 -2.38
CA GLY A 267 10.53 9.91 -1.36
C GLY A 267 10.69 8.49 -1.90
N ILE A 268 10.10 8.20 -3.06
CA ILE A 268 10.28 6.91 -3.74
C ILE A 268 11.76 6.70 -4.10
N ALA A 269 12.41 7.71 -4.69
CA ALA A 269 13.81 7.63 -5.07
C ALA A 269 14.73 7.41 -3.86
N LEU A 270 14.40 8.01 -2.71
CA LEU A 270 15.12 7.85 -1.47
C LEU A 270 15.09 6.39 -0.98
N ILE A 271 13.95 5.71 -1.04
CA ILE A 271 13.87 4.28 -0.68
C ILE A 271 14.73 3.42 -1.60
N TYR A 272 14.67 3.62 -2.91
CA TYR A 272 15.55 2.90 -3.82
C TYR A 272 17.05 3.17 -3.56
N ALA A 273 17.40 4.39 -3.14
CA ALA A 273 18.76 4.72 -2.75
C ALA A 273 19.17 4.04 -1.44
N ILE A 274 18.28 4.02 -0.45
CA ILE A 274 18.49 3.31 0.83
C ILE A 274 18.68 1.82 0.55
N ASP A 275 17.80 1.18 -0.21
CA ASP A 275 17.92 -0.24 -0.58
C ASP A 275 19.26 -0.55 -1.25
N ALA A 276 19.70 0.32 -2.17
CA ALA A 276 20.98 0.16 -2.84
C ALA A 276 22.18 0.29 -1.87
N VAL A 277 22.07 1.14 -0.85
CA VAL A 277 23.09 1.27 0.21
C VAL A 277 23.07 0.05 1.12
N VAL A 278 21.89 -0.39 1.57
CA VAL A 278 21.74 -1.58 2.41
C VAL A 278 22.28 -2.81 1.68
N HIS A 279 21.98 -2.98 0.39
CA HIS A 279 22.51 -4.07 -0.42
C HIS A 279 24.05 -4.09 -0.48
N LYS A 280 24.69 -2.92 -0.54
CA LYS A 280 26.17 -2.84 -0.51
C LYS A 280 26.77 -3.21 0.84
N ILE A 281 26.06 -2.92 1.93
CA ILE A 281 26.51 -3.19 3.30
C ILE A 281 26.22 -4.66 3.68
N ALA A 282 25.11 -5.21 3.21
CA ALA A 282 24.63 -6.56 3.48
C ALA A 282 24.21 -7.27 2.17
N PRO A 283 25.16 -7.75 1.35
CA PRO A 283 24.87 -8.38 0.05
C PRO A 283 24.05 -9.69 0.14
N GLU A 284 23.92 -10.29 1.33
CA GLU A 284 23.00 -11.43 1.56
C GLU A 284 21.52 -11.01 1.70
N HIS A 285 21.20 -9.71 1.72
CA HIS A 285 19.84 -9.19 1.97
C HIS A 285 18.89 -9.34 0.78
N ASP A 286 19.40 -9.30 -0.46
CA ASP A 286 18.57 -9.38 -1.68
C ASP A 286 17.98 -10.78 -1.92
N LEU A 287 18.67 -11.83 -1.45
CA LEU A 287 18.29 -13.22 -1.68
C LEU A 287 17.40 -13.78 -0.55
N THR A 288 17.12 -12.99 0.49
CA THR A 288 16.62 -13.53 1.76
C THR A 288 15.24 -13.09 2.20
N GLU A 289 14.67 -12.00 1.69
CA GLU A 289 13.38 -11.53 2.21
C GLU A 289 12.16 -11.89 1.38
N ILE A 290 12.21 -11.79 0.06
CA ILE A 290 11.05 -12.12 -0.79
C ILE A 290 11.17 -13.56 -1.31
N ASP A 291 12.34 -13.98 -1.79
CA ASP A 291 12.51 -15.31 -2.40
C ASP A 291 12.55 -16.46 -1.39
N ASN A 292 13.00 -16.23 -0.14
CA ASN A 292 12.91 -17.24 0.92
C ASN A 292 11.53 -17.31 1.61
N LEU A 293 10.56 -16.44 1.29
CA LEU A 293 9.21 -16.49 1.89
C LEU A 293 8.52 -17.81 1.59
N GLU A 294 8.79 -18.44 0.45
CA GLU A 294 8.23 -19.74 0.14
C GLU A 294 8.77 -20.81 1.10
N GLY A 295 10.07 -20.84 1.35
CA GLY A 295 10.68 -21.75 2.32
C GLY A 295 10.23 -21.50 3.76
N ILE A 296 10.02 -20.23 4.13
CA ILE A 296 9.45 -19.84 5.44
C ILE A 296 8.01 -20.31 5.55
N ARG A 297 7.19 -20.03 4.54
CA ARG A 297 5.79 -20.48 4.47
C ARG A 297 5.72 -21.99 4.61
N GLU A 298 6.55 -22.72 3.87
CA GLU A 298 6.62 -24.18 3.93
C GLU A 298 7.06 -24.69 5.31
N SER A 299 8.03 -24.03 5.93
CA SER A 299 8.48 -24.36 7.30
C SER A 299 7.37 -24.11 8.33
N MET A 300 6.63 -23.00 8.20
CA MET A 300 5.49 -22.66 9.05
C MET A 300 4.29 -23.60 8.82
N ASP A 301 3.98 -23.91 7.55
CA ASP A 301 2.95 -24.87 7.15
C ASP A 301 3.28 -26.27 7.70
N GLN A 302 4.54 -26.69 7.66
CA GLN A 302 4.99 -27.98 8.20
C GLN A 302 4.83 -28.03 9.72
N PHE A 303 5.17 -26.94 10.43
CA PHE A 303 4.98 -26.84 11.86
C PHE A 303 3.50 -26.91 12.27
N ASP A 304 2.62 -26.18 11.57
CA ASP A 304 1.19 -26.13 11.89
C ASP A 304 0.49 -27.48 11.59
N ASN A 305 0.85 -28.15 10.49
CA ASN A 305 0.35 -29.49 10.19
C ASN A 305 0.77 -30.54 11.23
N ASN A 306 1.99 -30.44 11.77
CA ASN A 306 2.45 -31.33 12.84
C ASN A 306 1.68 -31.12 14.14
N LYS A 307 1.25 -29.89 14.44
CA LYS A 307 0.40 -29.57 15.61
C LYS A 307 -1.02 -30.13 15.49
N ASN A 308 -1.55 -30.26 14.27
CA ASN A 308 -2.92 -30.74 14.03
C ASN A 308 -3.03 -32.28 13.98
N ASN A 309 -1.94 -33.00 13.69
CA ASN A 309 -1.92 -34.47 13.63
C ASN A 309 -1.76 -35.14 15.01
N GLU A 310 -1.28 -34.43 16.01
CA GLU A 310 -1.25 -34.89 17.40
C GLU A 310 -2.20 -34.00 18.21
N GLY A 311 -3.26 -34.59 18.77
CA GLY A 311 -4.25 -33.85 19.55
C GLY A 311 -3.57 -32.90 20.54
N SER A 312 -3.84 -31.60 20.37
CA SER A 312 -3.37 -30.45 21.17
C SER A 312 -2.20 -30.77 22.12
N PRO A 313 -0.94 -30.55 21.71
CA PRO A 313 0.13 -30.57 22.68
C PRO A 313 -0.11 -29.38 23.61
N GLY A 314 -0.51 -29.67 24.84
CA GLY A 314 -0.51 -28.72 25.93
C GLY A 314 0.87 -28.08 25.98
N LEU A 315 0.92 -26.81 25.59
CA LEU A 315 2.17 -26.07 25.54
C LEU A 315 2.53 -25.62 26.95
N ASP A 316 2.99 -26.58 27.75
CA ASP A 316 3.55 -26.36 29.08
C ASP A 316 5.02 -26.76 29.01
N LEU A 317 5.83 -25.76 28.66
CA LEU A 317 7.29 -25.80 28.79
C LEU A 317 7.66 -25.33 30.20
N GLU A 318 7.21 -26.08 31.21
CA GLU A 318 7.90 -26.12 32.49
C GLU A 318 8.79 -27.35 32.50
N VAL A 319 10.10 -27.11 32.52
CA VAL A 319 11.11 -28.14 32.66
C VAL A 319 10.95 -28.79 34.05
N GLN A 320 10.39 -30.00 34.11
CA GLN A 320 10.81 -31.11 34.98
C GLN A 320 9.83 -32.30 34.84
N THR A 321 10.13 -33.19 33.89
CA THR A 321 10.10 -34.67 33.96
C THR A 321 9.92 -35.18 32.53
N LEU A 322 10.98 -35.76 31.98
CA LEU A 322 10.96 -36.37 30.65
C LEU A 322 10.07 -37.61 30.66
N ASP A 323 8.92 -37.55 30.00
CA ASP A 323 8.20 -38.75 29.56
C ASP A 323 8.87 -39.27 28.26
N PRO A 324 9.37 -40.52 28.21
CA PRO A 324 10.14 -41.03 27.06
C PRO A 324 9.30 -41.30 25.80
N THR A 325 7.99 -41.06 25.83
CA THR A 325 7.07 -41.44 24.74
C THR A 325 6.61 -40.30 23.83
N SER A 326 7.10 -39.07 24.03
CA SER A 326 6.77 -37.96 23.14
C SER A 326 7.69 -37.91 21.91
N ASN A 327 7.11 -38.18 20.73
CA ASN A 327 7.77 -38.02 19.43
C ASN A 327 7.90 -36.53 19.06
N TYR A 328 8.82 -35.81 19.70
CA TYR A 328 9.22 -34.49 19.22
C TYR A 328 10.06 -34.62 17.95
N ILE A 329 9.46 -34.44 16.77
CA ILE A 329 10.21 -34.22 15.55
C ILE A 329 10.80 -32.81 15.61
N LYS A 330 12.10 -32.72 15.91
CA LYS A 330 12.86 -31.46 15.91
C LYS A 330 12.84 -30.86 14.50
N MET A 331 12.48 -29.58 14.38
CA MET A 331 12.82 -28.78 13.19
C MET A 331 14.31 -28.93 12.90
N ASP A 332 14.66 -29.13 11.62
CA ASP A 332 16.04 -29.18 11.18
C ASP A 332 16.77 -27.88 11.58
N GLU A 333 18.05 -28.00 11.90
CA GLU A 333 18.81 -26.89 12.47
C GLU A 333 19.01 -25.77 11.44
N GLN A 334 19.03 -26.10 10.14
CA GLN A 334 19.05 -25.11 9.07
C GLN A 334 17.75 -24.29 9.02
N ALA A 335 16.59 -24.92 9.23
CA ALA A 335 15.29 -24.25 9.24
C ALA A 335 15.16 -23.27 10.43
N LYS A 336 15.66 -23.64 11.61
CA LYS A 336 15.69 -22.73 12.77
C LYS A 336 16.59 -21.52 12.53
N LEU A 337 17.79 -21.74 11.98
CA LEU A 337 18.71 -20.66 11.66
C LEU A 337 18.13 -19.71 10.61
N ALA A 338 17.44 -20.24 9.60
CA ALA A 338 16.76 -19.43 8.59
C ALA A 338 15.64 -18.55 9.20
N LEU A 339 14.76 -19.12 10.01
CA LEU A 339 13.69 -18.38 10.68
C LEU A 339 14.21 -17.33 11.68
N GLN A 340 15.29 -17.63 12.40
CA GLN A 340 15.91 -16.68 13.32
C GLN A 340 16.56 -15.51 12.57
N ARG A 341 17.30 -15.79 11.49
CA ARG A 341 17.90 -14.75 10.64
C ARG A 341 16.82 -13.86 10.04
N MET A 342 15.76 -14.46 9.51
CA MET A 342 14.66 -13.70 8.93
C MET A 342 14.01 -12.82 10.00
N GLY A 343 13.61 -13.34 11.16
CA GLY A 343 12.93 -12.51 12.16
C GLY A 343 13.78 -11.33 12.64
N VAL A 344 15.12 -11.50 12.72
CA VAL A 344 16.05 -10.40 13.02
C VAL A 344 16.13 -9.40 11.87
N LEU A 345 16.24 -9.86 10.63
CA LEU A 345 16.28 -8.99 9.45
C LEU A 345 14.97 -8.21 9.29
N SER A 346 13.82 -8.87 9.45
CA SER A 346 12.51 -8.21 9.43
C SER A 346 12.37 -7.19 10.54
N ALA A 347 12.90 -7.44 11.75
CA ALA A 347 12.92 -6.43 12.81
C ALA A 347 13.76 -5.19 12.45
N LEU A 348 14.85 -5.37 11.69
CA LEU A 348 15.68 -4.26 11.23
C LEU A 348 15.02 -3.50 10.07
N ALA A 349 14.45 -4.22 9.10
CA ALA A 349 13.74 -3.65 7.96
C ALA A 349 12.51 -2.85 8.42
N ILE A 350 11.67 -3.45 9.26
CA ILE A 350 10.52 -2.78 9.89
C ILE A 350 11.00 -1.61 10.75
N GLY A 351 12.10 -1.76 11.51
CA GLY A 351 12.68 -0.62 12.23
C GLY A 351 13.06 0.56 11.33
N ILE A 352 13.54 0.32 10.10
CA ILE A 352 13.80 1.40 9.13
C ILE A 352 12.48 1.98 8.60
N HIS A 353 11.43 1.16 8.44
CA HIS A 353 10.10 1.59 8.01
C HIS A 353 9.38 2.49 9.02
N ASN A 354 9.43 2.14 10.30
CA ASN A 354 8.69 2.85 11.36
C ASN A 354 9.32 4.22 11.68
N LEU A 355 10.53 4.49 11.20
CA LEU A 355 11.18 5.79 11.35
C LEU A 355 10.41 6.91 10.60
N PRO A 356 10.17 6.80 9.26
CA PRO A 356 9.25 7.68 8.54
C PRO A 356 7.86 7.83 9.15
N GLU A 357 7.27 6.73 9.65
CA GLU A 357 5.96 6.76 10.31
C GLU A 357 5.99 7.64 11.56
N GLY A 358 7.04 7.51 12.35
CA GLY A 358 7.22 8.33 13.54
C GLY A 358 7.35 9.82 13.26
N ILE A 359 8.03 10.16 12.16
CA ILE A 359 8.08 11.53 11.66
C ILE A 359 6.66 11.99 11.27
N ALA A 360 5.93 11.19 10.49
CA ALA A 360 4.58 11.50 10.02
C ALA A 360 3.60 11.73 11.19
N THR A 361 3.54 10.80 12.14
CA THR A 361 2.64 10.85 13.31
C THR A 361 2.92 12.05 14.17
N TYR A 362 4.20 12.37 14.38
CA TYR A 362 4.59 13.52 15.19
C TYR A 362 4.17 14.83 14.53
N VAL A 363 4.50 15.01 13.25
CA VAL A 363 4.21 16.23 12.49
C VAL A 363 2.70 16.42 12.35
N GLY A 364 1.96 15.39 11.94
CA GLY A 364 0.50 15.47 11.83
C GLY A 364 -0.20 15.79 13.15
N ALA A 365 0.27 15.23 14.27
CA ALA A 365 -0.29 15.53 15.59
C ALA A 365 0.05 16.94 16.09
N ILE A 366 1.13 17.51 15.58
CA ILE A 366 1.54 18.88 15.90
C ILE A 366 0.64 19.92 15.24
N GLN A 367 0.18 19.65 14.01
CA GLN A 367 -0.69 20.56 13.28
C GLN A 367 -2.13 20.51 13.78
N ASN A 368 -2.69 19.30 13.82
CA ASN A 368 -4.07 19.08 14.16
C ASN A 368 -4.18 17.78 14.93
N SER A 369 -4.61 17.87 16.19
CA SER A 369 -4.78 16.69 17.03
C SER A 369 -5.75 15.66 16.43
N SER A 370 -6.70 16.09 15.59
CA SER A 370 -7.58 15.22 14.79
C SER A 370 -6.79 14.36 13.81
N VAL A 371 -6.05 15.04 12.92
CA VAL A 371 -5.24 14.42 11.87
C VAL A 371 -4.20 13.51 12.48
N GLY A 372 -3.46 14.00 13.50
CA GLY A 372 -2.50 13.18 14.22
C GLY A 372 -3.09 11.98 14.94
N PHE A 373 -4.28 12.12 15.54
CA PHE A 373 -4.95 10.99 16.17
C PHE A 373 -5.37 9.95 15.14
N SER A 374 -5.93 10.38 14.02
CA SER A 374 -6.29 9.46 12.94
C SER A 374 -5.06 8.79 12.31
N LEU A 375 -3.98 9.54 12.12
CA LEU A 375 -2.71 9.00 11.63
C LEU A 375 -2.14 7.95 12.59
N ALA A 376 -2.14 8.25 13.89
CA ALA A 376 -1.67 7.32 14.92
C ALA A 376 -2.52 6.05 15.02
N VAL A 377 -3.84 6.15 14.87
CA VAL A 377 -4.72 4.97 14.80
C VAL A 377 -4.43 4.16 13.54
N GLY A 378 -4.28 4.82 12.40
CA GLY A 378 -3.98 4.17 11.13
C GLY A 378 -2.64 3.44 11.12
N ILE A 379 -1.58 4.12 11.55
CA ILE A 379 -0.24 3.56 11.70
C ILE A 379 -0.25 2.46 12.77
N GLY A 380 -0.94 2.66 13.91
CA GLY A 380 -1.10 1.62 14.92
C GLY A 380 -1.77 0.35 14.39
N LEU A 381 -2.79 0.47 13.54
CA LEU A 381 -3.43 -0.67 12.89
C LEU A 381 -2.49 -1.39 11.93
N HIS A 382 -1.61 -0.66 11.24
CA HIS A 382 -0.58 -1.21 10.36
C HIS A 382 0.52 -1.96 11.12
N ASN A 383 0.92 -1.41 12.27
CA ASN A 383 2.00 -1.91 13.11
C ASN A 383 1.69 -3.25 13.78
N ILE A 384 0.41 -3.58 14.01
CA ILE A 384 0.02 -4.88 14.61
C ILE A 384 0.47 -6.06 13.71
N PRO A 385 0.09 -6.13 12.42
CA PRO A 385 0.60 -7.14 11.48
C PRO A 385 2.13 -7.24 11.44
N GLU A 386 2.85 -6.12 11.46
CA GLU A 386 4.32 -6.09 11.46
C GLU A 386 4.90 -6.73 12.72
N GLY A 387 4.31 -6.42 13.88
CA GLY A 387 4.66 -7.05 15.14
C GLY A 387 4.56 -8.57 15.11
N ILE A 388 3.51 -9.10 14.48
CA ILE A 388 3.35 -10.55 14.26
C ILE A 388 4.45 -11.08 13.33
N ALA A 389 4.73 -10.36 12.24
CA ALA A 389 5.75 -10.72 11.26
C ALA A 389 7.16 -10.80 11.85
N VAL A 390 7.49 -9.93 12.81
CA VAL A 390 8.77 -9.97 13.55
C VAL A 390 8.80 -11.08 14.60
N ALA A 391 7.75 -11.17 15.43
CA ALA A 391 7.78 -12.04 16.61
C ALA A 391 7.65 -13.53 16.25
N ALA A 392 6.82 -13.86 15.26
CA ALA A 392 6.49 -15.25 14.93
C ALA A 392 7.71 -16.07 14.46
N PRO A 393 8.55 -15.61 13.51
CA PRO A 393 9.71 -16.37 13.05
C PRO A 393 10.73 -16.60 14.16
N ILE A 394 10.97 -15.58 15.00
CA ILE A 394 11.90 -15.66 16.13
C ILE A 394 11.38 -16.65 17.17
N TYR A 395 10.08 -16.63 17.45
CA TYR A 395 9.44 -17.57 18.34
C TYR A 395 9.53 -19.01 17.81
N PHE A 396 9.20 -19.24 16.54
CA PHE A 396 9.28 -20.58 15.95
C PHE A 396 10.72 -21.10 15.83
N ALA A 397 11.70 -20.22 15.64
CA ALA A 397 13.11 -20.60 15.62
C ALA A 397 13.69 -20.90 17.00
N THR A 398 13.40 -20.06 17.98
CA THR A 398 14.11 -20.05 19.28
C THR A 398 13.31 -20.67 20.43
N GLY A 399 11.99 -20.83 20.26
CA GLY A 399 11.04 -21.19 21.32
C GLY A 399 10.85 -20.10 22.39
N SER A 400 11.59 -18.99 22.32
CA SER A 400 11.57 -17.94 23.33
C SER A 400 10.65 -16.79 22.92
N ARG A 401 9.54 -16.65 23.62
CA ARG A 401 8.60 -15.54 23.39
C ARG A 401 9.17 -14.17 23.71
N TRP A 402 10.00 -14.11 24.76
CA TRP A 402 10.68 -12.88 25.17
C TRP A 402 11.67 -12.39 24.13
N ARG A 403 12.34 -13.29 23.40
CA ARG A 403 13.17 -12.91 22.27
C ARG A 403 12.34 -12.28 21.15
N GLY A 404 11.17 -12.85 20.83
CA GLY A 404 10.24 -12.27 19.86
C GLY A 404 9.82 -10.84 20.23
N ILE A 405 9.31 -10.65 21.46
CA ILE A 405 8.93 -9.30 21.94
C ILE A 405 10.11 -8.33 21.98
N MET A 406 11.30 -8.78 22.39
CA MET A 406 12.48 -7.90 22.44
C MET A 406 12.80 -7.33 21.06
N TRP A 407 12.73 -8.15 20.01
CA TRP A 407 12.95 -7.68 18.64
C TRP A 407 11.82 -6.79 18.13
N CYS A 408 10.56 -7.05 18.49
CA CYS A 408 9.47 -6.11 18.23
C CYS A 408 9.69 -4.76 18.94
N ALA A 409 10.15 -4.77 20.19
CA ALA A 409 10.40 -3.55 20.95
C ALA A 409 11.56 -2.73 20.35
N ILE A 410 12.64 -3.41 19.90
CA ILE A 410 13.75 -2.76 19.20
C ILE A 410 13.25 -2.08 17.92
N SER A 411 12.43 -2.77 17.13
CA SER A 411 11.81 -2.22 15.92
C SER A 411 10.89 -1.04 16.24
N ALA A 412 10.02 -1.20 17.24
CA ALA A 412 9.07 -0.18 17.68
C ALA A 412 9.72 1.11 18.21
N CYS A 413 10.96 1.05 18.70
CA CYS A 413 11.69 2.24 19.14
C CYS A 413 12.04 3.20 17.98
N ALA A 414 11.99 2.74 16.73
CA ALA A 414 12.26 3.61 15.58
C ALA A 414 11.20 4.70 15.41
N GLU A 415 9.94 4.43 15.76
CA GLU A 415 8.85 5.40 15.65
C GLU A 415 9.01 6.62 16.60
N PRO A 416 9.20 6.45 17.92
CA PRO A 416 9.47 7.58 18.81
C PRO A 416 10.80 8.24 18.48
N LEU A 417 11.79 7.50 17.97
CA LEU A 417 13.04 8.08 17.47
C LEU A 417 12.79 8.99 16.27
N GLY A 418 11.91 8.59 15.35
CA GLY A 418 11.46 9.40 14.22
C GLY A 418 10.76 10.68 14.68
N GLY A 419 9.89 10.58 15.68
CA GLY A 419 9.26 11.75 16.31
C GLY A 419 10.25 12.68 16.98
N VAL A 420 11.29 12.14 17.65
CA VAL A 420 12.37 12.95 18.24
C VAL A 420 13.20 13.63 17.15
N ILE A 421 13.52 12.93 16.06
CA ILE A 421 14.24 13.51 14.92
C ILE A 421 13.41 14.64 14.30
N ALA A 422 12.10 14.43 14.10
CA ALA A 422 11.19 15.45 13.64
C ALA A 422 11.19 16.64 14.60
N TRP A 423 10.98 16.43 15.89
CA TRP A 423 11.03 17.50 16.89
C TRP A 423 12.34 18.29 16.89
N LEU A 424 13.49 17.61 16.82
CA LEU A 424 14.81 18.26 16.80
C LEU A 424 15.06 19.03 15.51
N ALA A 425 14.56 18.53 14.37
CA ALA A 425 14.66 19.21 13.09
C ALA A 425 13.70 20.40 12.97
N ILE A 426 12.54 20.32 13.63
CA ILE A 426 11.42 21.24 13.50
C ILE A 426 11.42 22.34 14.57
N GLY A 427 11.87 22.04 15.80
CA GLY A 427 11.90 23.00 16.90
C GLY A 427 10.52 23.56 17.24
N ASP A 428 10.40 24.90 17.23
CA ASP A 428 9.18 25.66 17.59
C ASP A 428 8.17 25.80 16.42
N GLY A 429 8.39 25.14 15.28
CA GLY A 429 7.44 25.04 14.18
C GLY A 429 8.10 25.06 12.79
N MET A 430 7.45 24.42 11.81
CA MET A 430 7.80 24.51 10.38
C MET A 430 6.94 25.57 9.70
N ASP A 431 7.48 26.24 8.67
CA ASP A 431 6.63 26.93 7.71
C ASP A 431 5.87 25.91 6.84
N PRO A 432 4.71 26.27 6.27
CA PRO A 432 3.89 25.36 5.47
C PRO A 432 4.64 24.71 4.30
N VAL A 433 5.60 25.41 3.66
CA VAL A 433 6.35 24.84 2.53
C VAL A 433 7.23 23.70 3.01
N SER A 434 8.02 23.94 4.06
CA SER A 434 8.92 22.92 4.62
C SER A 434 8.14 21.69 5.09
N GLU A 435 6.97 21.89 5.68
CA GLU A 435 6.11 20.82 6.17
C GLU A 435 5.45 20.01 5.04
N GLY A 436 4.93 20.70 4.03
CA GLY A 436 4.38 20.04 2.85
C GLY A 436 5.44 19.26 2.06
N ILE A 437 6.70 19.72 2.01
CA ILE A 437 7.82 18.94 1.47
C ILE A 437 8.02 17.64 2.27
N LEU A 438 8.02 17.74 3.59
CA LEU A 438 8.22 16.58 4.47
C LEU A 438 7.11 15.53 4.28
N PHE A 439 5.84 15.95 4.31
CA PHE A 439 4.71 15.04 4.04
C PHE A 439 4.76 14.44 2.64
N GLY A 440 5.14 15.21 1.62
CA GLY A 440 5.30 14.70 0.27
C GLY A 440 6.36 13.59 0.19
N ILE A 441 7.52 13.80 0.81
CA ILE A 441 8.60 12.79 0.88
C ILE A 441 8.14 11.55 1.64
N VAL A 442 7.53 11.73 2.83
CA VAL A 442 7.03 10.63 3.67
C VAL A 442 5.96 9.82 2.95
N CYS A 443 5.02 10.46 2.27
CA CYS A 443 4.04 9.79 1.42
C CYS A 443 4.72 8.92 0.35
N GLY A 444 5.71 9.47 -0.35
CA GLY A 444 6.50 8.75 -1.35
C GLY A 444 7.16 7.49 -0.77
N ILE A 445 7.76 7.61 0.41
CA ILE A 445 8.38 6.50 1.14
C ILE A 445 7.34 5.42 1.48
N MET A 446 6.23 5.79 2.13
CA MET A 446 5.23 4.84 2.62
C MET A 446 4.55 4.08 1.48
N VAL A 447 4.19 4.76 0.39
CA VAL A 447 3.64 4.08 -0.79
C VAL A 447 4.71 3.20 -1.45
N CYS A 448 5.98 3.62 -1.46
CA CYS A 448 7.08 2.81 -1.97
C CYS A 448 7.15 1.44 -1.29
N ILE A 449 7.14 1.47 0.04
CA ILE A 449 7.28 0.28 0.86
C ILE A 449 6.04 -0.62 0.76
N CYS A 450 4.84 -0.04 0.72
CA CYS A 450 3.61 -0.81 0.47
C CYS A 450 3.68 -1.66 -0.81
N VAL A 451 4.13 -1.04 -1.90
CA VAL A 451 4.16 -1.68 -3.22
C VAL A 451 5.33 -2.65 -3.38
N LYS A 452 6.49 -2.35 -2.80
CA LYS A 452 7.69 -3.21 -2.92
C LYS A 452 7.70 -4.37 -1.93
N GLU A 453 7.12 -4.19 -0.75
CA GLU A 453 7.28 -5.13 0.35
C GLU A 453 5.94 -5.72 0.80
N LEU A 454 5.01 -4.91 1.32
CA LEU A 454 3.79 -5.42 1.97
C LEU A 454 2.90 -6.22 1.03
N ILE A 455 2.58 -5.65 -0.14
CA ILE A 455 1.70 -6.30 -1.12
C ILE A 455 2.33 -7.59 -1.68
N PRO A 456 3.59 -7.58 -2.18
CA PRO A 456 4.25 -8.81 -2.63
C PRO A 456 4.33 -9.87 -1.54
N THR A 457 4.65 -9.48 -0.31
CA THR A 457 4.75 -10.41 0.84
C THR A 457 3.40 -11.05 1.15
N ALA A 458 2.32 -10.27 1.14
CA ALA A 458 0.96 -10.80 1.30
C ALA A 458 0.59 -11.82 0.20
N TYR A 459 0.94 -11.56 -1.06
CA TYR A 459 0.71 -12.50 -2.16
C TYR A 459 1.50 -13.80 -2.00
N LYS A 460 2.76 -13.73 -1.55
CA LYS A 460 3.59 -14.93 -1.31
C LYS A 460 3.03 -15.79 -0.18
N PHE A 461 2.60 -15.17 0.93
CA PHE A 461 1.95 -15.89 2.03
C PHE A 461 0.57 -16.47 1.66
N ALA A 462 -0.17 -15.83 0.74
CA ALA A 462 -1.49 -16.29 0.31
C ALA A 462 -1.48 -17.54 -0.61
N LYS A 463 -0.32 -18.00 -1.10
CA LYS A 463 -0.17 -19.19 -1.98
C LYS A 463 -1.16 -19.21 -3.16
N GLY A 464 -1.23 -18.12 -3.90
CA GLY A 464 -2.12 -17.99 -5.06
C GLY A 464 -3.59 -17.71 -4.73
N LYS A 465 -3.99 -17.60 -3.46
CA LYS A 465 -5.30 -17.07 -3.05
C LYS A 465 -5.33 -15.54 -3.15
N THR A 466 -5.11 -15.02 -4.35
CA THR A 466 -4.99 -13.57 -4.64
C THR A 466 -6.22 -12.77 -4.21
N HIS A 467 -7.40 -13.39 -4.24
CA HIS A 467 -8.65 -12.79 -3.78
C HIS A 467 -8.64 -12.41 -2.29
N ILE A 468 -7.89 -13.15 -1.45
CA ILE A 468 -7.78 -12.85 -0.02
C ILE A 468 -6.96 -11.58 0.19
N VAL A 469 -5.88 -11.43 -0.58
CA VAL A 469 -5.04 -10.22 -0.55
C VAL A 469 -5.86 -9.01 -1.01
N ALA A 470 -6.60 -9.15 -2.12
CA ALA A 470 -7.46 -8.07 -2.59
C ALA A 470 -8.55 -7.69 -1.55
N PHE A 471 -9.23 -8.69 -0.97
CA PHE A 471 -10.24 -8.44 0.05
C PHE A 471 -9.65 -7.77 1.30
N GLY A 472 -8.48 -8.21 1.75
CA GLY A 472 -7.77 -7.59 2.87
C GLY A 472 -7.41 -6.15 2.59
N MET A 473 -6.87 -5.84 1.41
CA MET A 473 -6.58 -4.45 0.99
C MET A 473 -7.83 -3.57 1.02
N PHE A 474 -8.95 -4.03 0.46
CA PHE A 474 -10.20 -3.27 0.53
C PHE A 474 -10.74 -3.12 1.95
N ALA A 475 -10.64 -4.16 2.76
CA ALA A 475 -11.03 -4.10 4.17
C ALA A 475 -10.19 -3.06 4.92
N GLY A 476 -8.87 -3.00 4.66
CA GLY A 476 -7.98 -1.99 5.23
C GLY A 476 -8.35 -0.56 4.83
N MET A 477 -8.55 -0.32 3.53
CA MET A 477 -9.03 0.99 3.04
C MET A 477 -10.37 1.37 3.66
N PHE A 478 -11.30 0.41 3.77
CA PHE A 478 -12.61 0.63 4.36
C PHE A 478 -12.56 0.93 5.86
N ILE A 479 -11.70 0.23 6.61
CA ILE A 479 -11.45 0.51 8.03
C ILE A 479 -10.95 1.95 8.19
N MET A 480 -10.00 2.37 7.36
CA MET A 480 -9.45 3.73 7.44
C MET A 480 -10.48 4.80 7.13
N VAL A 481 -11.15 4.72 5.98
CA VAL A 481 -12.16 5.74 5.63
C VAL A 481 -13.30 5.78 6.65
N SER A 482 -13.72 4.62 7.18
CA SER A 482 -14.75 4.55 8.21
C SER A 482 -14.28 5.19 9.52
N SER A 483 -13.01 4.97 9.91
CA SER A 483 -12.43 5.58 11.11
C SER A 483 -12.34 7.10 11.00
N LEU A 484 -11.78 7.62 9.89
CA LEU A 484 -11.69 9.05 9.60
C LEU A 484 -13.08 9.72 9.61
N THR A 485 -14.04 9.08 8.94
CA THR A 485 -15.41 9.60 8.87
C THR A 485 -16.06 9.63 10.25
N LEU A 486 -15.88 8.58 11.05
CA LEU A 486 -16.47 8.49 12.38
C LEU A 486 -15.85 9.51 13.35
N PHE A 487 -14.55 9.76 13.26
CA PHE A 487 -13.88 10.81 14.03
C PHE A 487 -14.38 12.20 13.61
N GLY A 488 -14.48 12.46 12.30
CA GLY A 488 -15.09 13.68 11.78
C GLY A 488 -16.51 13.93 12.32
N TYR A 489 -17.37 12.90 12.39
CA TYR A 489 -18.69 13.02 13.02
C TYR A 489 -18.65 13.18 14.55
N ALA A 490 -17.64 12.63 15.20
CA ALA A 490 -17.42 12.80 16.64
C ALA A 490 -16.85 14.19 17.00
N GLY A 491 -16.46 14.99 16.00
CA GLY A 491 -15.83 16.30 16.20
C GLY A 491 -14.42 16.20 16.78
N VAL A 492 -13.78 15.03 16.60
CA VAL A 492 -12.40 14.74 16.96
C VAL A 492 -11.62 14.63 15.68
#